data_AF-A0A0T6A9B1-F1
#
_entry.id   AF-A0A0T6A9B1-F1
#
_cell.length_a   1.000
_cell.length_b   1.000
_cell.length_c   1.000
_cell.angle_alpha   90.00
_cell.angle_beta   90.00
_cell.angle_gamma   90.00
#
_symmetry.space_group_name_H-M   'P 1'
#
loop_
_entity.id
_entity.type
_entity.pdbx_description
1 polymer ?
#
loop_
_entity_poly.entity_id
_entity_poly.type
_entity_poly.pdbx_seq_one_letter_code
_entity_poly.pdbx_strand_id
1 'polypeptide(L)'
;MDITVIAVSFSVLLWLYLSSVILTAYVASESGRSGVGWFFLSFLFPPYMTLLALAALPEKKEEEWLDRAARHPTTPTIGQRLGRS
;
A
#
# COMPACT_ATOMS: atom_id res chain seq x y z
N MET A 1 29.66 23.61 10.54
CA MET A 1 28.59 23.13 9.65
C MET A 1 27.61 24.27 9.51
N ASP A 2 27.46 24.82 8.31
CA ASP A 2 26.69 26.04 8.10
C ASP A 2 25.19 25.80 8.27
N ILE A 3 24.48 26.81 8.77
CA ILE A 3 23.03 26.77 8.99
C ILE A 3 22.28 26.42 7.69
N THR A 4 22.79 26.90 6.55
CA THR A 4 22.26 26.59 5.22
C THR A 4 22.35 25.11 4.89
N VAL A 5 23.48 24.45 5.19
CA VAL A 5 23.66 23.02 4.99
C VAL A 5 22.69 22.23 5.85
N ILE A 6 22.52 22.61 7.12
CA ILE A 6 21.56 21.98 8.04
C ILE A 6 20.13 22.10 7.50
N ALA A 7 19.73 23.31 7.07
CA ALA A 7 18.39 23.58 6.56
C ALA A 7 18.09 22.80 5.27
N VAL A 8 19.07 22.71 4.35
CA VAL A 8 18.93 21.93 3.11
C VAL A 8 18.82 20.45 3.42
N SER A 9 19.69 19.90 4.27
CA SER A 9 19.62 18.49 4.68
C SER A 9 18.28 18.15 5.32
N PHE A 10 17.78 18.99 6.22
CA PHE A 10 16.49 18.78 6.87
C PHE A 10 15.33 18.82 5.86
N SER A 11 15.37 19.75 4.90
CA SER A 11 14.35 19.87 3.85
C SER A 11 14.32 18.63 2.94
N VAL A 12 15.48 18.10 2.56
CA VAL A 12 15.58 16.87 1.77
C VAL A 12 15.03 15.67 2.55
N LEU A 13 15.39 15.54 3.83
CA LEU A 13 14.90 14.46 4.68
C LEU A 13 13.37 14.54 4.87
N LEU A 14 12.83 15.74 5.08
CA LEU A 14 11.39 15.96 5.19
C LEU A 14 10.66 15.59 3.89
N TRP A 15 11.22 15.98 2.74
CA TRP A 15 10.66 15.65 1.44
C TRP A 15 10.63 14.14 1.19
N LEU A 16 11.72 13.44 1.49
CA LEU A 16 11.81 11.98 1.38
C LEU A 16 10.81 11.28 2.31
N TYR A 17 10.68 11.77 3.54
CA TYR A 17 9.73 11.24 4.51
C TYR A 17 8.28 11.38 4.01
N LEU A 18 7.87 12.59 3.61
CA LEU A 18 6.52 12.84 3.09
C LEU A 18 6.21 11.99 1.85
N SER A 19 7.18 11.86 0.94
CA SER A 19 7.04 11.02 -0.25
C SER A 19 6.82 9.55 0.11
N SER A 20 7.53 9.05 1.12
CA SER A 20 7.39 7.67 1.61
C SER A 20 6.03 7.40 2.27
N VAL A 21 5.50 8.37 3.03
CA VAL A 21 4.16 8.28 3.63
C VAL A 21 3.07 8.23 2.55
N ILE A 22 3.16 9.09 1.53
CA ILE A 22 2.22 9.10 0.40
C ILE A 22 2.29 7.79 -0.38
N LEU A 23 3.51 7.29 -0.66
CA LEU A 23 3.70 6.01 -1.34
C LEU A 23 3.02 4.87 -0.59
N THR A 24 3.16 4.82 0.73
CA THR A 24 2.54 3.77 1.55
C THR A 24 1.02 3.83 1.49
N ALA A 25 0.45 5.03 1.56
CA ALA A 25 -0.98 5.24 1.41
C ALA A 25 -1.50 4.81 0.03
N TYR A 26 -0.73 5.10 -1.03
CA TYR A 26 -1.05 4.69 -2.39
C TYR A 26 -1.06 3.17 -2.55
N VAL A 27 -0.01 2.47 -2.08
CA VAL A 27 0.05 1.00 -2.13
C VAL A 27 -1.10 0.39 -1.34
N ALA A 28 -1.42 0.95 -0.17
CA ALA A 28 -2.56 0.48 0.62
C ALA A 28 -3.90 0.65 -0.10
N SER A 29 -4.07 1.74 -0.84
CA SER A 29 -5.25 1.99 -1.68
C SER A 29 -5.36 0.98 -2.82
N GLU A 30 -4.25 0.69 -3.50
CA GLU A 30 -4.19 -0.33 -4.56
C GLU A 30 -4.52 -1.74 -4.05
N SER A 31 -4.09 -2.08 -2.83
CA SER A 31 -4.42 -3.35 -2.17
C SER A 31 -5.89 -3.46 -1.68
N GLY A 32 -6.74 -2.47 -2.00
CA GLY A 32 -8.15 -2.46 -1.61
C GLY A 32 -8.40 -2.09 -0.14
N ARG A 33 -7.43 -1.46 0.53
CA ARG A 33 -7.56 -0.95 1.90
C ARG A 33 -7.76 0.57 1.90
N SER A 34 -8.16 1.11 3.05
CA SER A 34 -8.35 2.57 3.20
C SER A 34 -7.00 3.29 3.13
N GLY A 35 -6.67 3.89 1.98
CA GLY A 35 -5.44 4.66 1.80
C GLY A 35 -5.29 5.79 2.82
N VAL A 36 -6.39 6.44 3.21
CA VAL A 36 -6.39 7.48 4.26
C VAL A 36 -6.04 6.90 5.63
N GLY A 37 -6.56 5.74 5.99
CA GLY A 37 -6.21 5.08 7.26
C GLY A 37 -4.74 4.70 7.33
N TRP A 38 -4.20 4.15 6.24
CA TRP A 38 -2.79 3.76 6.15
C TRP A 38 -1.84 4.95 6.01
N PHE A 39 -2.30 6.08 5.48
CA PHE A 39 -1.58 7.36 5.50
C PHE A 39 -1.33 7.82 6.94
N PHE A 40 -2.39 7.92 7.75
CA PHE A 40 -2.26 8.30 9.16
C PHE A 40 -1.44 7.29 9.96
N LEU A 41 -1.60 6.00 9.66
CA LEU A 41 -0.80 4.95 10.30
C LEU A 41 0.69 5.10 9.97
N SER A 42 1.04 5.46 8.72
CA SER A 42 2.43 5.69 8.27
C SER A 42 2.99 7.03 8.74
N PHE A 43 2.14 7.91 9.27
CA PHE A 43 2.56 9.13 9.94
C PHE A 43 2.86 8.86 11.43
N LEU A 44 2.08 7.99 12.07
CA LEU A 44 2.26 7.60 13.48
C LEU A 44 3.39 6.59 13.67
N PHE A 45 3.51 5.63 12.74
CA PHE A 45 4.57 4.63 12.69
C PHE A 45 5.51 4.92 11.52
N PRO A 46 6.79 4.52 11.60
CA PRO A 46 7.70 4.69 10.49
C PRO A 46 7.17 4.02 9.21
N PRO A 47 7.26 4.67 8.04
CA PRO A 47 6.63 4.19 6.80
C PRO A 47 7.14 2.81 6.35
N TYR A 48 8.37 2.44 6.73
CA TYR A 48 8.90 1.11 6.47
C TYR A 48 8.17 0.01 7.26
N MET A 49 7.75 0.29 8.50
CA MET A 49 6.99 -0.68 9.30
C MET A 49 5.58 -0.85 8.76
N THR A 50 4.95 0.24 8.29
CA THR A 50 3.62 0.16 7.70
C THR A 50 3.64 -0.52 6.34
N LEU A 51 4.68 -0.34 5.53
CA LEU A 51 4.89 -1.13 4.31
C LEU A 51 5.08 -2.63 4.60
N LEU A 52 5.87 -2.98 5.62
CA LEU A 52 6.03 -4.38 6.04
C LEU A 52 4.70 -4.98 6.53
N ALA A 53 3.94 -4.24 7.31
CA ALA A 53 2.60 -4.66 7.75
C ALA A 53 1.66 -4.84 6.55
N LEU A 54 1.72 -3.94 5.58
CA LEU A 54 0.91 -4.01 4.37
C LEU A 54 1.26 -5.25 3.52
N ALA A 55 2.55 -5.56 3.38
CA ALA A 55 3.06 -6.72 2.67
C ALA A 55 2.75 -8.05 3.39
N ALA A 56 2.65 -8.04 4.72
CA ALA A 56 2.31 -9.22 5.51
C ALA A 56 0.82 -9.58 5.47
N LEU A 57 -0.05 -8.65 5.07
CA LEU A 57 -1.49 -8.86 5.04
C LEU A 57 -1.93 -9.25 3.61
N PRO A 58 -2.71 -10.34 3.43
CA PRO A 58 -3.19 -10.78 2.11
C PRO A 58 -4.06 -9.73 1.42
N GLU A 59 -3.99 -9.67 0.08
CA GLU A 59 -4.75 -8.69 -0.69
C GLU A 59 -6.26 -8.92 -0.50
N LYS A 60 -6.96 -7.89 -0.02
CA LYS A 60 -8.40 -7.98 0.25
C LYS A 60 -9.21 -8.31 -1.02
N LYS A 61 -8.69 -7.92 -2.18
CA LYS A 61 -9.27 -8.22 -3.49
C LYS A 61 -9.25 -9.72 -3.83
N GLU A 62 -8.22 -10.43 -3.38
CA GLU A 62 -8.11 -11.88 -3.54
C GLU A 62 -9.08 -12.59 -2.59
N GLU A 63 -9.17 -12.14 -1.34
CA GLU A 63 -10.17 -12.65 -0.38
C GLU A 63 -11.60 -12.46 -0.88
N GLU A 64 -11.95 -11.28 -1.39
CA GLU A 64 -13.30 -11.02 -1.92
C GLU A 64 -13.63 -11.88 -3.15
N TRP A 65 -12.63 -12.17 -4.00
CA TRP A 65 -12.79 -13.08 -5.12
C TRP A 65 -12.97 -14.53 -4.66
N LEU A 66 -12.14 -15.02 -3.72
CA LEU A 66 -12.24 -16.36 -3.15
C LEU A 66 -13.59 -16.56 -2.45
N ASP A 67 -14.03 -15.57 -1.68
CA ASP A 67 -15.29 -15.56 -0.97
C ASP A 67 -16.49 -15.50 -1.93
N ARG A 68 -16.37 -14.74 -3.03
CA ARG A 68 -17.35 -14.75 -4.13
C ARG A 68 -17.38 -16.11 -4.86
N ALA A 69 -16.23 -16.71 -5.11
CA ALA A 69 -16.11 -18.03 -5.75
C ALA A 69 -16.68 -19.14 -4.84
N ALA A 70 -16.47 -19.04 -3.53
CA ALA A 70 -17.03 -19.96 -2.54
C ALA A 70 -18.56 -19.84 -2.42
N ARG A 71 -19.11 -18.62 -2.50
CA ARG A 71 -20.56 -18.38 -2.49
C ARG A 71 -21.27 -18.74 -3.81
N HIS A 72 -20.56 -18.65 -4.94
CA HIS A 72 -21.12 -18.94 -6.26
C HIS A 72 -20.25 -19.98 -7.01
N PRO A 73 -20.49 -21.29 -6.78
CA PRO A 73 -19.70 -22.38 -7.37
C PRO A 73 -19.82 -22.51 -8.90
N THR A 74 -20.68 -21.73 -9.55
CA THR A 74 -20.90 -21.74 -11.01
C THR A 74 -20.11 -20.68 -11.78
N THR A 75 -19.20 -19.95 -11.13
CA THR A 75 -18.42 -18.89 -11.80
C THR A 75 -17.47 -19.52 -12.84
N PRO A 76 -17.48 -19.08 -14.12
CA PRO A 76 -16.75 -19.73 -15.20
C PRO A 76 -15.25 -19.79 -14.90
N THR A 77 -14.70 -20.93 -15.24
CA THR A 77 -13.40 -21.48 -14.87
C THR A 77 -12.22 -20.56 -15.18
N ILE A 78 -11.17 -20.72 -14.38
CA ILE A 78 -9.80 -20.20 -14.47
C ILE A 78 -9.25 -20.05 -15.92
N GLY A 79 -9.79 -20.80 -16.89
CA GLY A 79 -9.50 -20.66 -18.33
C GLY A 79 -9.76 -19.29 -18.95
N GLN A 80 -10.66 -18.44 -18.41
CA GLN A 80 -10.87 -17.09 -18.99
C GLN A 80 -9.73 -16.10 -18.71
N ARG A 81 -8.88 -16.33 -17.70
CA ARG A 81 -7.73 -15.46 -17.40
C ARG A 81 -6.47 -15.82 -18.19
N LEU A 82 -6.39 -17.03 -18.74
CA LEU A 82 -5.26 -17.51 -19.57
C LEU A 82 -5.41 -17.19 -21.06
N GLY A 83 -6.62 -16.86 -21.53
CA GLY A 83 -6.90 -16.51 -22.93
C GLY A 83 -6.75 -15.03 -23.29
N ARG A 84 -6.17 -14.22 -22.39
CA ARG A 84 -6.05 -12.76 -22.56
C ARG A 84 -4.63 -12.29 -22.22
N SER A 85 -3.63 -12.90 -22.88
CA SER A 85 -2.27 -12.34 -22.99
C SER A 85 -2.09 -11.70 -24.35
#